data_AF-M4VA31-F1
#
_entry.id   AF-M4VA31-F1
#
_cell.length_a   1.000
_cell.length_b   1.000
_cell.length_c   1.000
_cell.angle_alpha   90.00
_cell.angle_beta   90.00
_cell.angle_gamma   90.00
#
_symmetry.space_group_name_H-M   'P 1'
#
loop_
_entity.id
_entity.type
_entity.pdbx_description
1 polymer ?
#
loop_
_entity_poly.entity_id
_entity_poly.type
_entity_poly.pdbx_seq_one_letter_code
_entity_poly.pdbx_strand_id
1 'polypeptide(L)'
;MTAKNQTLVLFIFVFFTSFTALAEVLHWSQTCKNGELVVQNNKSRPLSVWLQSFDKELLDEVEYSVAGYSKVFIPITNTEFHSLLHFSDSGTLSVNYHCDDKVYRSNTLEGGVLTFKKTPIIQNFLWLQNLYSGTNEFEIELLQKDHSVLNQFKVTLAAFENHLFKVPDSNDNWSFIRVKASHKYSSFNINKKGSEEAFHILPQQSAVDLNAAYFLVGPQAGKDDSFIVKIQDPDMIARARDLIQNPQKEKMLFARIQKDHQGFNRNWNKAEKNYWSWSVTEVTNFDDFGSITCNGTPQELEDRVDFKVNTVGRICFWDYRVKRELSPTEVSTGLNLKP
;
A
#
# COMPACT_ATOMS: atom_id res chain seq x y z
N MET A 1 -9.52 47.86 8.34
CA MET A 1 -8.67 46.95 9.13
C MET A 1 -9.42 45.65 9.30
N THR A 2 -9.21 44.73 8.37
CA THR A 2 -9.86 43.42 8.31
C THR A 2 -8.96 42.41 9.02
N ALA A 3 -9.45 41.87 10.13
CA ALA A 3 -8.77 40.84 10.90
C ALA A 3 -8.70 39.55 10.08
N LYS A 4 -7.47 39.08 9.82
CA LYS A 4 -7.22 37.75 9.26
C LYS A 4 -7.50 36.70 10.33
N ASN A 5 -8.54 35.90 10.11
CA ASN A 5 -8.68 34.59 10.77
C ASN A 5 -7.55 33.70 10.28
N GLN A 6 -6.53 33.49 11.11
CA GLN A 6 -5.59 32.40 10.94
C GLN A 6 -6.22 31.16 11.58
N THR A 7 -6.76 30.29 10.73
CA THR A 7 -7.13 28.93 11.12
C THR A 7 -5.84 28.20 11.48
N LEU A 8 -5.64 27.99 12.77
CA LEU A 8 -4.56 27.16 13.31
C LEU A 8 -4.88 25.70 12.96
N VAL A 9 -4.29 25.19 11.88
CA VAL A 9 -4.29 23.75 11.58
C VAL A 9 -3.44 23.09 12.64
N LEU A 10 -4.09 22.42 13.59
CA LEU A 10 -3.44 21.67 14.65
C LEU A 10 -2.85 20.39 14.03
N PHE A 11 -1.60 20.44 13.61
CA PHE A 11 -0.87 19.24 13.18
C PHE A 11 -0.60 18.38 14.41
N ILE A 12 -1.38 17.31 14.59
CA ILE A 12 -1.09 16.25 15.54
C ILE A 12 0.16 15.52 15.01
N PHE A 13 1.33 15.89 15.52
CA PHE A 13 2.53 15.06 15.43
C PHE A 13 2.30 13.85 16.32
N VAL A 14 1.95 12.75 15.68
CA VAL A 14 1.86 11.44 16.32
C VAL A 14 3.27 11.06 16.80
N PHE A 15 3.52 11.22 18.09
CA PHE A 15 4.72 10.72 18.75
C PHE A 15 4.50 9.24 19.07
N PHE A 16 4.96 8.33 18.20
CA PHE A 16 5.09 6.92 18.57
C PHE A 16 6.51 6.64 19.06
N THR A 17 6.59 6.10 20.27
CA THR A 17 7.72 5.27 20.70
C THR A 17 7.82 4.07 19.76
N SER A 18 9.02 3.80 19.26
CA SER A 18 9.37 2.69 18.35
C SER A 18 8.68 1.38 18.73
N PHE A 19 7.54 1.09 18.11
CA PHE A 19 6.93 -0.23 18.15
C PHE A 19 7.20 -0.91 16.80
N THR A 20 7.76 -2.11 16.88
CA THR A 20 8.08 -3.03 15.77
C THR A 20 6.83 -3.61 15.11
N ALA A 21 5.83 -2.77 14.87
CA ALA A 21 4.51 -3.18 14.47
C ALA A 21 4.29 -2.86 12.99
N LEU A 22 4.00 -3.92 12.24
CA LEU A 22 3.49 -3.87 10.87
C LEU A 22 2.39 -2.82 10.72
N ALA A 23 2.57 -1.92 9.75
CA ALA A 23 1.47 -1.09 9.28
C ALA A 23 0.57 -1.93 8.36
N GLU A 24 -0.73 -1.96 8.69
CA GLU A 24 -1.76 -2.52 7.81
C GLU A 24 -2.77 -1.44 7.49
N VAL A 25 -2.99 -1.23 6.20
CA VAL A 25 -4.03 -0.36 5.67
C VAL A 25 -5.12 -1.25 5.09
N LEU A 26 -6.31 -1.19 5.68
CA LEU A 26 -7.48 -1.90 5.20
C LEU A 26 -8.29 -0.99 4.28
N HIS A 27 -8.55 -1.51 3.09
CA HIS A 27 -9.38 -0.89 2.06
C HIS A 27 -10.67 -1.68 1.90
N TRP A 28 -11.77 -1.02 1.55
CA TRP A 28 -13.03 -1.67 1.21
C TRP A 28 -13.74 -0.93 0.09
N SER A 29 -14.64 -1.63 -0.60
CA SER A 29 -15.50 -1.05 -1.61
C SER A 29 -16.44 -0.01 -1.01
N GLN A 30 -16.28 1.25 -1.41
CA GLN A 30 -17.13 2.38 -1.01
C GLN A 30 -18.20 2.68 -2.09
N THR A 31 -18.80 1.62 -2.63
CA THR A 31 -19.89 1.71 -3.62
C THR A 31 -21.16 2.35 -3.06
N CYS A 32 -21.30 2.39 -1.74
CA CYS A 32 -22.35 3.11 -1.05
C CYS A 32 -21.80 4.38 -0.40
N LYS A 33 -22.61 5.44 -0.41
CA LYS A 33 -22.26 6.70 0.27
C LYS A 33 -22.43 6.63 1.78
N ASN A 34 -23.39 5.85 2.25
CA ASN A 34 -23.73 5.75 3.66
C ASN A 34 -23.67 4.30 4.11
N GLY A 35 -23.08 4.08 5.27
CA GLY A 35 -23.00 2.76 5.86
C GLY A 35 -22.27 2.78 7.19
N GLU A 36 -21.93 1.59 7.68
CA GLU A 36 -21.28 1.39 8.97
C GLU A 36 -20.08 0.48 8.80
N LEU A 37 -18.92 0.95 9.23
CA LEU A 37 -17.71 0.15 9.31
C LEU A 37 -17.71 -0.60 10.63
N VAL A 38 -17.75 -1.93 10.56
CA VAL A 38 -17.68 -2.83 11.71
C VAL A 38 -16.25 -3.31 11.84
N VAL A 39 -15.54 -2.79 12.85
CA VAL A 39 -14.15 -3.11 13.15
C VAL A 39 -14.12 -4.10 14.32
N GLN A 40 -13.71 -5.34 14.06
CA GLN A 40 -13.58 -6.38 15.09
C GLN A 40 -12.12 -6.62 15.42
N ASN A 41 -11.77 -6.53 16.70
CA ASN A 41 -10.46 -6.92 17.21
C ASN A 41 -10.47 -8.41 17.57
N ASN A 42 -9.59 -9.19 16.93
CA ASN A 42 -9.48 -10.64 17.14
C ASN A 42 -8.43 -11.03 18.21
N LYS A 43 -7.91 -10.06 18.96
CA LYS A 43 -6.90 -10.25 20.01
C LYS A 43 -7.46 -9.84 21.36
N SER A 44 -6.85 -10.33 22.43
CA SER A 44 -7.23 -10.02 23.81
C SER A 44 -6.84 -8.62 24.27
N ARG A 45 -5.81 -8.01 23.65
CA ARG A 45 -5.34 -6.68 23.99
C ARG A 45 -6.11 -5.60 23.20
N PRO A 46 -6.34 -4.42 23.79
CA PRO A 46 -6.89 -3.29 23.04
C PRO A 46 -5.94 -2.88 21.92
N LEU A 47 -6.51 -2.29 20.87
CA LEU A 47 -5.79 -1.78 19.72
C LEU A 47 -6.30 -0.39 19.38
N SER A 48 -5.38 0.48 18.99
CA SER A 48 -5.73 1.74 18.32
C SER A 48 -5.77 1.49 16.82
N VAL A 49 -6.79 2.08 16.18
CA VAL A 49 -6.97 2.09 14.73
C VAL A 49 -7.28 3.52 14.30
N TRP A 50 -6.87 3.89 13.11
CA TRP A 50 -7.04 5.24 12.57
C TRP A 50 -7.88 5.17 11.31
N LEU A 51 -9.05 5.79 11.34
CA LEU A 51 -9.84 6.02 10.14
C LEU A 51 -9.22 7.20 9.41
N GLN A 52 -8.67 6.96 8.22
CA GLN A 52 -8.06 7.99 7.39
C GLN A 52 -9.06 8.40 6.31
N SER A 53 -9.26 9.70 6.13
CA SER A 53 -10.11 10.28 5.09
C SER A 53 -9.29 11.02 4.05
N PHE A 54 -9.63 10.87 2.77
CA PHE A 54 -8.88 11.44 1.65
C PHE A 54 -9.77 12.20 0.65
N ASP A 55 -9.25 13.33 0.15
CA ASP A 55 -9.68 14.05 -1.06
C ASP A 55 -8.44 14.57 -1.77
N LYS A 56 -7.94 13.80 -2.75
CA LYS A 56 -6.65 14.02 -3.45
C LYS A 56 -5.40 13.96 -2.57
N GLU A 57 -5.53 14.18 -1.28
CA GLU A 57 -4.54 14.05 -0.21
C GLU A 57 -5.24 13.63 1.09
N LEU A 58 -4.45 13.24 2.10
CA LEU A 58 -4.95 12.91 3.43
C LEU A 58 -5.56 14.17 4.08
N LEU A 59 -6.87 14.12 4.35
CA LEU A 59 -7.64 15.22 4.94
C LEU A 59 -7.68 15.15 6.46
N ASP A 60 -8.03 13.97 6.99
CA ASP A 60 -8.27 13.76 8.42
C ASP A 60 -7.87 12.34 8.83
N GLU A 61 -7.55 12.18 10.11
CA GLU A 61 -7.20 10.91 10.72
C GLU A 61 -7.80 10.83 12.13
N VAL A 62 -8.81 9.98 12.30
CA VAL A 62 -9.55 9.84 13.56
C VAL A 62 -9.17 8.52 14.23
N GLU A 63 -8.64 8.61 15.46
CA GLU A 63 -8.29 7.44 16.27
C GLU A 63 -9.54 6.83 16.94
N TYR A 64 -9.65 5.51 16.86
CA TYR A 64 -10.61 4.70 17.60
C TYR A 64 -9.86 3.65 18.43
N SER A 65 -10.27 3.48 19.69
CA SER A 65 -9.80 2.37 20.53
C SER A 65 -10.76 1.19 20.43
N VAL A 66 -10.25 0.04 20.02
CA VAL A 66 -11.01 -1.21 19.90
C VAL A 66 -10.55 -2.18 20.98
N ALA A 67 -11.38 -2.36 22.01
CA ALA A 67 -11.08 -3.29 23.11
C ALA A 67 -10.86 -4.73 22.60
N GLY A 68 -10.16 -5.54 23.38
CA GLY A 68 -9.87 -6.92 23.02
C GLY A 68 -11.15 -7.75 22.82
N TYR A 69 -11.16 -8.60 21.78
CA TYR A 69 -12.31 -9.43 21.38
C TYR A 69 -13.63 -8.65 21.24
N SER A 70 -13.55 -7.36 20.92
CA SER A 70 -14.71 -6.47 20.83
C SER A 70 -14.89 -5.94 19.41
N LYS A 71 -16.01 -5.23 19.22
CA LYS A 71 -16.33 -4.52 17.98
C LYS A 71 -16.56 -3.05 18.26
N VAL A 72 -16.12 -2.21 17.33
CA VAL A 72 -16.52 -0.81 17.23
C VAL A 72 -17.26 -0.62 15.91
N PHE A 73 -18.25 0.26 15.94
CA PHE A 73 -19.11 0.59 14.82
C PHE A 73 -18.86 2.05 14.48
N ILE A 74 -18.40 2.30 13.25
CA ILE A 74 -17.99 3.64 12.81
C ILE A 74 -18.90 4.04 11.64
N PRO A 75 -19.76 5.06 11.81
CA PRO A 75 -20.63 5.51 10.72
C PRO A 75 -19.80 6.22 9.65
N ILE A 76 -20.05 5.88 8.38
CA ILE A 76 -19.46 6.54 7.20
C ILE A 76 -20.60 7.22 6.45
N THR A 77 -20.53 8.55 6.31
CA THR A 77 -21.66 9.39 5.85
C THR A 77 -21.30 10.41 4.76
N ASN A 78 -20.04 10.50 4.35
CA ASN A 78 -19.58 11.49 3.37
C ASN A 78 -19.10 10.80 2.08
N THR A 79 -18.73 11.61 1.09
CA THR A 79 -18.22 11.13 -0.21
C THR A 79 -16.70 11.01 -0.26
N GLU A 80 -16.03 11.23 0.87
CA GLU A 80 -14.57 11.09 0.95
C GLU A 80 -14.20 9.62 0.83
N PHE A 81 -12.98 9.37 0.38
CA PHE A 81 -12.45 8.03 0.42
C PHE A 81 -11.89 7.75 1.82
N HIS A 82 -12.16 6.56 2.34
CA HIS A 82 -11.62 6.10 3.61
C HIS A 82 -10.74 4.86 3.51
N SER A 83 -9.73 4.81 4.36
CA SER A 83 -9.03 3.57 4.72
C SER A 83 -8.99 3.44 6.24
N LEU A 84 -8.63 2.24 6.73
CA LEU A 84 -8.40 2.02 8.15
C LEU A 84 -6.95 1.56 8.35
N LEU A 85 -6.15 2.38 9.01
CA LEU A 85 -4.77 2.09 9.37
C LEU A 85 -4.69 1.50 10.78
N HIS A 86 -3.83 0.52 10.98
CA HIS A 86 -3.38 0.14 12.32
C HIS A 86 -1.94 -0.36 12.31
N PHE A 87 -1.29 -0.30 13.47
CA PHE A 87 0.07 -0.78 13.68
C PHE A 87 0.04 -2.04 14.55
N SER A 88 -0.19 -3.21 13.94
CA SER A 88 -0.14 -4.51 14.62
C SER A 88 0.10 -5.66 13.64
N ASP A 89 0.33 -6.87 14.15
CA ASP A 89 0.48 -8.08 13.33
C ASP A 89 -0.70 -8.29 12.37
N SER A 90 -0.41 -8.89 11.22
CA SER A 90 -1.39 -9.14 10.17
C SER A 90 -2.57 -10.00 10.61
N GLY A 91 -3.78 -9.63 10.15
CA GLY A 91 -5.02 -10.39 10.44
C GLY A 91 -5.52 -10.23 11.88
N THR A 92 -5.01 -9.22 12.59
CA THR A 92 -5.44 -8.88 13.94
C THR A 92 -6.84 -8.27 13.96
N LEU A 93 -7.22 -7.56 12.89
CA LEU A 93 -8.56 -7.01 12.72
C LEU A 93 -9.35 -7.78 11.65
N SER A 94 -10.66 -7.84 11.85
CA SER A 94 -11.62 -8.14 10.79
C SER A 94 -12.48 -6.90 10.57
N VAL A 95 -12.46 -6.34 9.36
CA VAL A 95 -13.21 -5.13 9.04
C VAL A 95 -14.21 -5.41 7.93
N ASN A 96 -15.46 -5.00 8.17
CA ASN A 96 -16.52 -5.13 7.20
C ASN A 96 -17.26 -3.80 7.09
N TYR A 97 -17.50 -3.34 5.88
CA TYR A 97 -18.38 -2.21 5.64
C TYR A 97 -19.78 -2.71 5.29
N HIS A 98 -20.76 -2.28 6.08
CA HIS A 98 -22.15 -2.64 5.94
C HIS A 98 -22.91 -1.46 5.32
N CYS A 99 -23.57 -1.73 4.20
CA CYS A 99 -24.48 -0.77 3.56
C CYS A 99 -25.60 -1.53 2.89
N ASP A 100 -26.84 -1.04 3.07
CA ASP A 100 -28.06 -1.73 2.66
C ASP A 100 -28.03 -3.19 3.17
N ASP A 101 -28.39 -4.16 2.34
CA ASP A 101 -28.33 -5.59 2.64
C ASP A 101 -27.00 -6.26 2.25
N LYS A 102 -25.93 -5.47 2.03
CA LYS A 102 -24.63 -5.95 1.52
C LYS A 102 -23.52 -5.80 2.54
N VAL A 103 -22.55 -6.71 2.45
CA VAL A 103 -21.35 -6.72 3.31
C VAL A 103 -20.10 -6.65 2.44
N TYR A 104 -19.37 -5.55 2.53
CA TYR A 104 -18.11 -5.36 1.82
C TYR A 104 -16.95 -5.67 2.76
N ARG A 105 -16.32 -6.82 2.58
CA ARG A 105 -15.13 -7.21 3.32
C ARG A 105 -13.96 -6.34 2.90
N SER A 106 -13.20 -5.88 3.88
CA SER A 106 -11.95 -5.18 3.61
C SER A 106 -10.82 -6.13 3.24
N ASN A 107 -9.78 -5.64 2.57
CA ASN A 107 -8.50 -6.33 2.46
C ASN A 107 -7.33 -5.35 2.60
N THR A 108 -6.11 -5.85 2.60
CA THR A 108 -4.87 -5.07 2.70
C THR A 108 -4.11 -4.95 1.37
N LEU A 109 -4.75 -5.30 0.25
CA LEU A 109 -4.10 -5.37 -1.05
C LEU A 109 -4.01 -3.98 -1.68
N GLU A 110 -2.79 -3.54 -1.98
CA GLU A 110 -2.53 -2.20 -2.54
C GLU A 110 -1.81 -2.24 -3.89
N GLY A 111 -2.16 -3.19 -4.74
CA GLY A 111 -1.73 -3.25 -6.13
C GLY A 111 -1.30 -4.65 -6.56
N GLY A 112 -0.24 -4.71 -7.37
CA GLY A 112 0.17 -5.94 -8.04
C GLY A 112 -0.75 -6.30 -9.21
N VAL A 113 -0.77 -7.59 -9.55
CA VAL A 113 -1.64 -8.17 -10.58
C VAL A 113 -2.72 -8.99 -9.88
N LEU A 114 -3.94 -8.46 -9.87
CA LEU A 114 -5.06 -9.04 -9.15
C LEU A 114 -5.96 -9.80 -10.13
N THR A 115 -6.22 -11.08 -9.85
CA THR A 115 -7.12 -11.91 -10.67
C THR A 115 -8.34 -12.32 -9.87
N PHE A 116 -9.53 -12.00 -10.36
CA PHE A 116 -10.82 -12.35 -9.77
C PHE A 116 -11.48 -13.46 -10.57
N LYS A 117 -12.11 -14.40 -9.87
CA LYS A 117 -12.85 -15.49 -10.51
C LYS A 117 -14.28 -15.06 -10.81
N LYS A 118 -14.80 -15.45 -11.97
CA LYS A 118 -16.22 -15.28 -12.31
C LYS A 118 -17.09 -15.93 -11.24
N THR A 119 -18.02 -15.16 -10.67
CA THR A 119 -19.00 -15.72 -9.75
C THR A 119 -20.30 -16.04 -10.49
N PRO A 120 -21.03 -17.11 -10.08
CA PRO A 120 -22.33 -17.45 -10.65
C PRO A 120 -23.46 -16.46 -10.30
N ILE A 121 -23.19 -15.50 -9.41
CA ILE A 121 -24.20 -14.59 -8.87
C ILE A 121 -24.38 -13.44 -9.88
N ILE A 122 -25.65 -13.15 -10.23
CA ILE A 122 -26.12 -12.46 -11.46
C ILE A 122 -25.74 -10.97 -11.58
N GLN A 123 -24.73 -10.48 -10.87
CA GLN A 123 -24.13 -9.17 -11.15
C GLN A 123 -22.65 -9.24 -10.77
N ASN A 124 -21.75 -9.26 -11.75
CA ASN A 124 -20.31 -9.09 -11.50
C ASN A 124 -19.96 -7.65 -11.90
N PHE A 125 -19.67 -6.83 -10.91
CA PHE A 125 -19.05 -5.54 -11.13
C PHE A 125 -17.61 -5.61 -10.61
N LEU A 126 -16.71 -4.90 -11.26
CA LEU A 126 -15.36 -4.70 -10.76
C LEU A 126 -15.32 -3.29 -10.16
N TRP A 127 -15.10 -3.18 -8.85
CA TRP A 127 -14.79 -1.90 -8.26
C TRP A 127 -13.28 -1.70 -8.28
N LEU A 128 -12.83 -0.57 -8.82
CA LEU A 128 -11.43 -0.17 -8.82
C LEU A 128 -11.29 1.17 -8.14
N GLN A 129 -10.16 1.34 -7.48
CA GLN A 129 -9.75 2.62 -6.94
C GLN A 129 -8.26 2.85 -7.17
N ASN A 130 -7.93 4.02 -7.70
CA ASN A 130 -6.57 4.49 -7.74
C ASN A 130 -6.12 4.97 -6.36
N LEU A 131 -5.03 4.43 -5.82
CA LEU A 131 -4.45 4.88 -4.55
C LEU A 131 -3.24 5.79 -4.76
N TYR A 132 -2.87 6.05 -6.00
CA TYR A 132 -1.79 6.96 -6.37
C TYR A 132 -2.27 8.40 -6.41
N SER A 133 -1.43 9.34 -5.95
CA SER A 133 -1.73 10.79 -5.99
C SER A 133 -1.69 11.40 -7.40
N GLY A 134 -1.26 10.63 -8.41
CA GLY A 134 -1.35 10.99 -9.82
C GLY A 134 -2.39 10.16 -10.57
N THR A 135 -2.38 10.28 -11.90
CA THR A 135 -3.22 9.48 -12.78
C THR A 135 -2.65 8.07 -12.94
N ASN A 136 -3.51 7.05 -12.92
CA ASN A 136 -3.12 5.66 -13.12
C ASN A 136 -3.93 5.04 -14.27
N GLU A 137 -3.25 4.28 -15.13
CA GLU A 137 -3.87 3.52 -16.21
C GLU A 137 -3.99 2.05 -15.80
N PHE A 138 -5.22 1.55 -15.85
CA PHE A 138 -5.59 0.19 -15.52
C PHE A 138 -5.75 -0.60 -16.81
N GLU A 139 -5.04 -1.72 -16.92
CA GLU A 139 -5.27 -2.75 -17.93
C GLU A 139 -6.16 -3.84 -17.31
N ILE A 140 -7.32 -4.07 -17.92
CA ILE A 140 -8.30 -5.05 -17.47
C ILE A 140 -8.46 -6.10 -18.55
N GLU A 141 -8.13 -7.35 -18.21
CA GLU A 141 -8.19 -8.50 -19.10
C GLU A 141 -9.32 -9.44 -18.67
N LEU A 142 -10.17 -9.83 -19.61
CA LEU A 142 -11.09 -10.96 -19.45
C LEU A 142 -10.38 -12.21 -19.93
N LEU A 143 -10.29 -13.24 -19.09
CA LEU A 143 -9.53 -14.44 -19.35
C LEU A 143 -10.41 -15.68 -19.42
N GLN A 144 -10.04 -16.65 -20.24
CA GLN A 144 -10.66 -17.98 -20.25
C GLN A 144 -10.17 -18.85 -19.09
N LYS A 145 -10.68 -20.08 -19.00
CA LYS A 145 -10.31 -21.04 -17.93
C LYS A 145 -8.83 -21.44 -17.96
N ASP A 146 -8.20 -21.41 -19.13
CA ASP A 146 -6.77 -21.66 -19.32
C ASP A 146 -5.90 -20.41 -19.15
N HIS A 147 -6.49 -19.30 -18.70
CA HIS A 147 -5.86 -17.98 -18.53
C HIS A 147 -5.43 -17.27 -19.82
N SER A 148 -5.85 -17.74 -20.99
CA SER A 148 -5.71 -16.98 -22.24
C SER A 148 -6.58 -15.72 -22.22
N VAL A 149 -6.07 -14.62 -22.80
CA VAL A 149 -6.78 -13.34 -22.88
C VAL A 149 -7.86 -13.43 -23.95
N LEU A 150 -9.13 -13.29 -23.55
CA LEU A 150 -10.29 -13.24 -24.44
C LEU A 150 -10.53 -11.82 -24.95
N ASN A 151 -10.44 -10.84 -24.05
CA ASN A 151 -10.63 -9.43 -24.33
C ASN A 151 -9.81 -8.60 -23.35
N GLN A 152 -9.44 -7.39 -23.75
CA GLN A 152 -8.73 -6.44 -22.89
C GLN A 152 -9.20 -5.02 -23.16
N PHE A 153 -9.25 -4.20 -22.11
CA PHE A 153 -9.54 -2.78 -22.22
C PHE A 153 -8.77 -2.00 -21.17
N LYS A 154 -8.64 -0.69 -21.40
CA LYS A 154 -7.93 0.21 -20.51
C LYS A 154 -8.88 1.24 -19.91
N VAL A 155 -8.61 1.61 -18.67
CA VAL A 155 -9.31 2.70 -18.00
C VAL A 155 -8.30 3.57 -17.28
N THR A 156 -8.51 4.88 -17.33
CA THR A 156 -7.67 5.84 -16.63
C THR A 156 -8.48 6.43 -15.48
N LEU A 157 -7.93 6.40 -14.27
CA LEU A 157 -8.50 7.05 -13.10
C LEU A 157 -7.57 8.15 -12.61
N ALA A 158 -8.14 9.28 -12.23
CA ALA A 158 -7.43 10.36 -11.56
C ALA A 158 -7.02 9.95 -10.15
N ALA A 159 -6.30 10.85 -9.46
CA ALA A 159 -5.85 10.63 -8.10
C ALA A 159 -7.02 10.30 -7.16
N PHE A 160 -6.93 9.19 -6.43
CA PHE A 160 -7.95 8.73 -5.47
C PHE A 160 -9.35 8.47 -6.03
N GLU A 161 -9.52 8.56 -7.35
CA GLU A 161 -10.79 8.25 -8.02
C GLU A 161 -11.08 6.75 -7.93
N ASN A 162 -12.35 6.42 -7.73
CA ASN A 162 -12.86 5.06 -7.79
C ASN A 162 -13.97 4.94 -8.84
N HIS A 163 -14.15 3.73 -9.35
CA HIS A 163 -15.15 3.46 -10.37
C HIS A 163 -15.69 2.03 -10.25
N LEU A 164 -16.99 1.88 -10.51
CA LEU A 164 -17.68 0.59 -10.51
C LEU A 164 -17.97 0.16 -11.95
N PHE A 165 -17.16 -0.75 -12.47
CA PHE A 165 -17.28 -1.26 -13.83
C PHE A 165 -18.27 -2.40 -13.91
N LYS A 166 -19.23 -2.30 -14.82
CA LYS A 166 -20.03 -3.47 -15.19
C LYS A 166 -19.19 -4.42 -16.04
N VAL A 167 -18.99 -5.64 -15.56
CA VAL A 167 -18.32 -6.68 -16.34
C VAL A 167 -19.31 -7.17 -17.41
N PRO A 168 -18.88 -7.40 -18.67
CA PRO A 168 -19.75 -7.89 -19.74
C PRO A 168 -20.52 -9.18 -19.34
N ASP A 169 -21.85 -9.15 -19.53
CA ASP A 169 -22.78 -10.21 -19.11
C ASP A 169 -22.78 -11.43 -20.07
N SER A 170 -22.64 -12.61 -19.46
CA SER A 170 -23.12 -13.96 -19.80
C SER A 170 -22.91 -14.63 -21.18
N ASN A 171 -22.63 -13.94 -22.28
CA ASN A 171 -22.36 -14.63 -23.58
C ASN A 171 -20.87 -14.91 -23.85
N ASP A 172 -20.00 -14.45 -22.97
CA ASP A 172 -18.55 -14.56 -23.14
C ASP A 172 -17.96 -15.71 -22.29
N ASN A 173 -17.14 -16.55 -22.95
CA ASN A 173 -16.40 -17.70 -22.41
C ASN A 173 -15.33 -17.35 -21.34
N TRP A 174 -15.40 -16.15 -20.74
CA TRP A 174 -14.46 -15.75 -19.70
C TRP A 174 -14.77 -16.45 -18.36
N SER A 175 -13.71 -16.73 -17.62
CA SER A 175 -13.68 -17.36 -16.30
C SER A 175 -13.00 -16.48 -15.25
N PHE A 176 -12.13 -15.56 -15.65
CA PHE A 176 -11.45 -14.64 -14.75
C PHE A 176 -11.39 -13.21 -15.30
N ILE A 177 -11.20 -12.26 -14.40
CA ILE A 177 -10.85 -10.87 -14.70
C ILE A 177 -9.49 -10.63 -14.08
N ARG A 178 -8.52 -10.13 -14.85
CA ARG A 178 -7.21 -9.72 -14.33
C ARG A 178 -7.07 -8.21 -14.45
N VAL A 179 -6.65 -7.58 -13.37
CA VAL A 179 -6.39 -6.15 -13.27
C VAL A 179 -4.89 -5.94 -13.10
N LYS A 180 -4.34 -4.99 -13.85
CA LYS A 180 -2.96 -4.53 -13.74
C LYS A 180 -2.93 -3.01 -13.79
N ALA A 181 -2.03 -2.43 -13.01
CA ALA A 181 -1.74 -1.00 -13.07
C ALA A 181 -0.28 -0.78 -12.65
N SER A 182 0.32 0.32 -13.08
CA SER A 182 1.72 0.61 -12.74
C SER A 182 1.87 1.08 -11.29
N HIS A 183 0.89 1.83 -10.79
CA HIS A 183 0.89 2.41 -9.45
C HIS A 183 -0.09 1.70 -8.52
N LYS A 184 -0.05 2.03 -7.21
CA LYS A 184 -0.91 1.45 -6.18
C LYS A 184 -2.39 1.63 -6.51
N TYR A 185 -3.17 0.59 -6.24
CA TYR A 185 -4.61 0.59 -6.41
C TYR A 185 -5.26 -0.45 -5.50
N SER A 186 -6.56 -0.30 -5.26
CA SER A 186 -7.39 -1.33 -4.65
C SER A 186 -8.46 -1.81 -5.62
N SER A 187 -8.86 -3.07 -5.50
CA SER A 187 -9.84 -3.68 -6.39
C SER A 187 -10.65 -4.74 -5.67
N PHE A 188 -11.95 -4.78 -5.95
CA PHE A 188 -12.87 -5.81 -5.45
C PHE A 188 -13.78 -6.29 -6.56
N ASN A 189 -14.09 -7.59 -6.54
CA ASN A 189 -15.23 -8.10 -7.29
C ASN A 189 -16.50 -7.83 -6.46
N ILE A 190 -17.50 -7.20 -7.05
CA ILE A 190 -18.75 -6.82 -6.38
C ILE A 190 -19.89 -7.65 -6.94
N ASN A 191 -20.63 -8.27 -6.04
CA ASN A 191 -21.80 -9.08 -6.35
C ASN A 191 -22.99 -8.72 -5.45
N LYS A 192 -24.09 -9.50 -5.57
CA LYS A 192 -25.32 -9.24 -4.80
C LYS A 192 -25.15 -9.34 -3.29
N LYS A 193 -24.11 -10.02 -2.79
CA LYS A 193 -23.80 -10.18 -1.36
C LYS A 193 -22.81 -9.14 -0.83
N GLY A 194 -22.12 -8.41 -1.70
CA GLY A 194 -21.11 -7.42 -1.33
C GLY A 194 -19.81 -7.59 -2.11
N SER A 195 -18.65 -7.52 -1.44
CA SER A 195 -17.33 -7.66 -2.09
C SER A 195 -16.69 -9.04 -1.90
N GLU A 196 -15.87 -9.41 -2.88
CA GLU A 196 -14.97 -10.56 -2.86
C GLU A 196 -13.55 -10.13 -3.23
N GLU A 197 -12.58 -10.79 -2.59
CA GLU A 197 -11.16 -10.55 -2.78
C GLU A 197 -10.62 -11.20 -4.06
N ALA A 198 -9.38 -10.86 -4.41
CA ALA A 198 -8.67 -11.48 -5.51
C ALA A 198 -8.46 -12.98 -5.24
N PHE A 199 -8.72 -13.80 -6.26
CA PHE A 199 -8.48 -15.23 -6.23
C PHE A 199 -6.99 -15.56 -6.40
N HIS A 200 -6.29 -14.80 -7.24
CA HIS A 200 -4.83 -14.87 -7.37
C HIS A 200 -4.21 -13.47 -7.33
N ILE A 201 -3.02 -13.41 -6.74
CA ILE A 201 -2.23 -12.20 -6.57
C ILE A 201 -0.83 -12.53 -7.08
N LEU A 202 -0.31 -11.70 -7.97
CA LEU A 202 1.06 -11.79 -8.45
C LEU A 202 1.73 -10.41 -8.39
N PRO A 203 3.05 -10.33 -8.19
CA PRO A 203 3.76 -9.06 -8.29
C PRO A 203 3.67 -8.45 -9.69
N GLN A 204 3.57 -7.13 -9.75
CA GLN A 204 3.69 -6.40 -11.01
C GLN A 204 5.14 -6.47 -11.50
N GLN A 205 5.32 -6.85 -12.76
CA GLN A 205 6.65 -6.90 -13.38
C GLN A 205 7.08 -5.54 -13.91
N SER A 206 8.39 -5.33 -14.01
CA SER A 206 8.99 -4.11 -14.55
C SER A 206 10.36 -4.36 -15.16
N ALA A 207 10.78 -3.45 -16.05
CA ALA A 207 12.18 -3.36 -16.45
C ALA A 207 13.01 -2.75 -15.31
N VAL A 208 14.26 -3.20 -15.19
CA VAL A 208 15.21 -2.72 -14.19
C VAL A 208 16.57 -2.43 -14.84
N ASP A 209 17.33 -1.51 -14.27
CA ASP A 209 18.71 -1.21 -14.68
C ASP A 209 19.64 -2.35 -14.25
N LEU A 210 20.31 -2.98 -15.22
CA LEU A 210 21.24 -4.10 -14.99
C LEU A 210 22.62 -3.65 -14.50
N ASN A 211 22.93 -2.35 -14.58
CA ASN A 211 24.21 -1.78 -14.16
C ASN A 211 24.17 -1.26 -12.72
N ALA A 212 23.04 -1.39 -12.03
CA ALA A 212 22.88 -0.96 -10.64
C ALA A 212 22.79 -2.17 -9.69
N ALA A 213 23.18 -1.97 -8.44
CA ALA A 213 22.92 -2.92 -7.36
C ALA A 213 21.64 -2.52 -6.62
N TYR A 214 20.82 -3.53 -6.29
CA TYR A 214 19.57 -3.32 -5.57
C TYR A 214 19.66 -3.93 -4.18
N PHE A 215 19.22 -3.18 -3.19
CA PHE A 215 19.27 -3.62 -1.80
C PHE A 215 17.88 -3.55 -1.19
N LEU A 216 17.47 -4.66 -0.58
CA LEU A 216 16.28 -4.72 0.25
C LEU A 216 16.60 -4.04 1.58
N VAL A 217 15.78 -3.07 1.95
CA VAL A 217 15.79 -2.39 3.23
C VAL A 217 14.50 -2.75 3.96
N GLY A 218 14.63 -3.13 5.21
CA GLY A 218 13.49 -3.52 6.05
C GLY A 218 13.79 -3.28 7.52
N PRO A 219 12.81 -3.51 8.41
CA PRO A 219 12.97 -3.25 9.83
C PRO A 219 14.08 -4.13 10.42
N GLN A 220 14.71 -3.66 11.48
CA GLN A 220 15.76 -4.38 12.21
C GLN A 220 15.22 -5.72 12.74
N ALA A 221 14.06 -5.68 13.39
CA ALA A 221 13.31 -6.84 13.87
C ALA A 221 11.91 -6.90 13.25
N GLY A 222 11.33 -8.09 13.15
CA GLY A 222 9.96 -8.27 12.64
C GLY A 222 9.86 -8.41 11.12
N LYS A 223 8.63 -8.30 10.62
CA LYS A 223 8.28 -8.46 9.20
C LYS A 223 7.56 -7.24 8.64
N ASP A 224 7.82 -6.06 9.21
CA ASP A 224 7.22 -4.79 8.81
C ASP A 224 7.46 -4.46 7.33
N ASP A 225 6.88 -3.36 6.88
CA ASP A 225 7.06 -2.88 5.53
C ASP A 225 8.53 -2.77 5.13
N SER A 226 8.78 -2.89 3.84
CA SER A 226 10.13 -2.89 3.29
C SER A 226 10.17 -2.06 2.02
N PHE A 227 11.37 -1.71 1.58
CA PHE A 227 11.55 -0.95 0.35
C PHE A 227 12.87 -1.37 -0.31
N ILE A 228 13.01 -1.03 -1.59
CA ILE A 228 14.21 -1.34 -2.37
C ILE A 228 14.92 -0.04 -2.67
N VAL A 229 16.23 -0.02 -2.46
CA VAL A 229 17.10 1.07 -2.91
C VAL A 229 17.96 0.61 -4.07
N LYS A 230 18.13 1.49 -5.06
CA LYS A 230 19.04 1.32 -6.19
C LYS A 230 20.31 2.11 -5.90
N ILE A 231 21.47 1.47 -5.94
CA ILE A 231 22.78 2.11 -5.71
C ILE A 231 23.67 1.85 -6.93
N GLN A 232 24.29 2.91 -7.45
CA GLN A 232 25.24 2.84 -8.56
C GLN A 232 26.68 3.17 -8.15
N ASP A 233 26.87 3.95 -7.07
CA ASP A 233 28.20 4.26 -6.54
C ASP A 233 28.89 2.99 -5.97
N PRO A 234 30.03 2.55 -6.54
CA PRO A 234 30.75 1.36 -6.07
C PRO A 234 31.10 1.39 -4.58
N ASP A 235 31.42 2.56 -4.02
CA ASP A 235 31.80 2.67 -2.61
C ASP A 235 30.58 2.47 -1.70
N MET A 236 29.42 3.03 -2.05
CA MET A 236 28.18 2.78 -1.33
C MET A 236 27.72 1.32 -1.47
N ILE A 237 27.91 0.70 -2.64
CA ILE A 237 27.62 -0.73 -2.86
C ILE A 237 28.50 -1.58 -1.93
N ALA A 238 29.80 -1.27 -1.84
CA ALA A 238 30.72 -1.98 -0.96
C ALA A 238 30.32 -1.86 0.51
N ARG A 239 29.93 -0.65 0.96
CA ARG A 239 29.43 -0.43 2.33
C ARG A 239 28.12 -1.19 2.60
N ALA A 240 27.17 -1.17 1.68
CA ALA A 240 25.91 -1.90 1.83
C ALA A 240 26.15 -3.41 1.97
N ARG A 241 27.07 -3.98 1.17
CA ARG A 241 27.48 -5.39 1.26
C ARG A 241 28.20 -5.71 2.57
N ASP A 242 29.06 -4.81 3.06
CA ASP A 242 29.72 -4.95 4.36
C ASP A 242 28.68 -4.99 5.51
N LEU A 243 27.64 -4.15 5.47
CA LEU A 243 26.57 -4.17 6.47
C LEU A 243 25.74 -5.45 6.45
N ILE A 244 25.54 -6.04 5.26
CA ILE A 244 24.86 -7.35 5.14
C ILE A 244 25.72 -8.47 5.77
N GLN A 245 27.03 -8.44 5.54
CA GLN A 245 27.95 -9.43 6.10
C GLN A 245 28.22 -9.24 7.60
N ASN A 246 28.10 -7.99 8.07
CA ASN A 246 28.37 -7.58 9.44
C ASN A 246 27.14 -6.90 10.06
N PRO A 247 26.02 -7.64 10.24
CA PRO A 247 24.76 -7.07 10.69
C PRO A 247 24.88 -6.36 12.05
N GLN A 248 25.82 -6.76 12.91
CA GLN A 248 26.12 -6.12 14.20
C GLN A 248 26.59 -4.65 14.10
N LYS A 249 26.96 -4.17 12.90
CA LYS A 249 27.29 -2.75 12.67
C LYS A 249 26.06 -1.86 12.63
N GLU A 250 24.87 -2.44 12.43
CA GLU A 250 23.53 -1.84 12.53
C GLU A 250 23.41 -0.36 12.13
N LYS A 251 23.77 -0.01 10.89
CA LYS A 251 23.65 1.37 10.41
C LYS A 251 22.30 1.67 9.76
N MET A 252 21.71 2.82 10.10
CA MET A 252 20.54 3.34 9.38
C MET A 252 20.96 3.92 8.03
N LEU A 253 20.06 3.83 7.04
CA LEU A 253 20.28 4.34 5.70
C LEU A 253 19.83 5.81 5.60
N PHE A 254 20.70 6.68 5.11
CA PHE A 254 20.37 8.05 4.74
C PHE A 254 20.21 8.13 3.22
N ALA A 255 19.07 8.64 2.78
CA ALA A 255 18.79 8.73 1.35
C ALA A 255 17.93 9.93 0.99
N ARG A 256 18.13 10.45 -0.22
CA ARG A 256 17.23 11.38 -0.88
C ARG A 256 16.08 10.62 -1.51
N ILE A 257 14.89 11.21 -1.48
CA ILE A 257 13.67 10.60 -2.00
C ILE A 257 13.04 11.45 -3.10
N GLN A 258 12.26 10.81 -3.96
CA GLN A 258 11.42 11.44 -4.96
C GLN A 258 10.06 10.75 -5.04
N LYS A 259 9.10 11.41 -5.70
CA LYS A 259 7.84 10.78 -6.09
C LYS A 259 8.10 9.65 -7.11
N ASP A 260 7.16 8.71 -7.16
CA ASP A 260 7.15 7.54 -8.04
C ASP A 260 8.16 6.45 -7.68
N HIS A 261 7.84 5.18 -8.00
CA HIS A 261 8.62 3.98 -7.64
C HIS A 261 9.80 3.69 -8.57
N GLN A 262 9.86 4.35 -9.73
CA GLN A 262 10.91 4.15 -10.74
C GLN A 262 11.01 2.70 -11.26
N GLY A 263 9.90 1.96 -11.20
CA GLY A 263 9.85 0.56 -11.62
C GLY A 263 10.53 -0.43 -10.67
N PHE A 264 11.17 -0.02 -9.57
CA PHE A 264 11.85 -0.96 -8.66
C PHE A 264 11.37 -0.89 -7.22
N ASN A 265 11.00 0.29 -6.70
CA ASN A 265 10.75 0.43 -5.27
C ASN A 265 9.39 -0.14 -4.87
N ARG A 266 9.40 -1.24 -4.12
CA ARG A 266 8.19 -1.99 -3.75
C ARG A 266 8.27 -2.53 -2.33
N ASN A 267 7.11 -2.81 -1.75
CA ASN A 267 7.03 -3.49 -0.47
C ASN A 267 7.30 -4.98 -0.62
N TRP A 268 8.55 -5.39 -0.47
CA TRP A 268 8.98 -6.77 -0.68
C TRP A 268 8.33 -7.79 0.25
N ASN A 269 7.89 -7.36 1.43
CA ASN A 269 7.34 -8.23 2.48
C ASN A 269 5.84 -8.51 2.33
N LYS A 270 5.12 -7.76 1.49
CA LYS A 270 3.71 -8.02 1.16
C LYS A 270 3.58 -9.08 0.06
N ALA A 271 2.42 -9.72 -0.03
CA ALA A 271 2.18 -10.82 -0.96
C ALA A 271 2.17 -10.34 -2.43
N GLU A 272 1.51 -9.22 -2.67
CA GLU A 272 1.39 -8.53 -3.94
C GLU A 272 2.66 -7.76 -4.35
N LYS A 273 3.56 -7.51 -3.39
CA LYS A 273 4.77 -6.71 -3.58
C LYS A 273 4.50 -5.43 -4.36
N ASN A 274 3.49 -4.71 -3.89
CA ASN A 274 3.03 -3.46 -4.46
C ASN A 274 4.17 -2.45 -4.51
N TYR A 275 4.18 -1.63 -5.57
CA TYR A 275 5.08 -0.49 -5.61
C TYR A 275 4.69 0.53 -4.54
N TRP A 276 5.69 1.28 -4.09
CA TRP A 276 5.46 2.51 -3.32
C TRP A 276 5.15 3.67 -4.27
N SER A 277 4.55 4.76 -3.79
CA SER A 277 4.37 5.99 -4.59
C SER A 277 5.60 6.90 -4.54
N TRP A 278 6.74 6.40 -4.05
CA TRP A 278 8.01 7.08 -3.88
C TRP A 278 9.19 6.15 -4.13
N SER A 279 10.38 6.71 -4.23
CA SER A 279 11.63 5.96 -4.40
C SER A 279 12.82 6.72 -3.84
N VAL A 280 13.92 5.99 -3.58
CA VAL A 280 15.22 6.59 -3.26
C VAL A 280 15.94 6.97 -4.55
N THR A 281 16.39 8.22 -4.64
CA THR A 281 17.22 8.72 -5.75
C THR A 281 18.71 8.50 -5.51
N GLU A 282 19.12 8.60 -4.25
CA GLU A 282 20.52 8.58 -3.85
C GLU A 282 20.63 8.10 -2.40
N VAL A 283 21.52 7.14 -2.16
CA VAL A 283 21.95 6.77 -0.80
C VAL A 283 23.16 7.62 -0.46
N THR A 284 23.02 8.52 0.51
CA THR A 284 24.06 9.50 0.84
C THR A 284 25.00 9.00 1.93
N ASN A 285 24.52 8.17 2.86
CA ASN A 285 25.36 7.59 3.92
C ASN A 285 24.69 6.39 4.63
N PHE A 286 25.48 5.69 5.43
CA PHE A 286 25.05 4.76 6.47
C PHE A 286 25.61 5.22 7.82
N ASP A 287 24.75 5.51 8.80
CA ASP A 287 25.18 6.13 10.07
C ASP A 287 24.39 5.61 11.29
N ASP A 288 24.75 6.05 12.50
CA ASP A 288 24.06 5.73 13.76
C ASP A 288 23.09 6.82 14.23
N PHE A 289 23.26 8.06 13.75
CA PHE A 289 22.55 9.22 14.28
C PHE A 289 21.76 9.96 13.20
N GLY A 290 20.44 9.87 13.27
CA GLY A 290 19.51 10.58 12.41
C GLY A 290 18.74 11.68 13.15
N SER A 291 18.22 12.64 12.39
CA SER A 291 17.26 13.63 12.92
C SER A 291 15.86 13.04 12.97
N ILE A 292 15.05 13.45 13.95
CA ILE A 292 13.62 13.11 14.03
C ILE A 292 12.89 13.49 12.72
N THR A 293 13.35 14.53 12.03
CA THR A 293 12.72 15.04 10.80
C THR A 293 12.74 14.06 9.62
N CYS A 294 13.75 13.18 9.55
CA CYS A 294 13.86 12.16 8.51
C CYS A 294 13.52 10.75 8.99
N ASN A 295 13.19 10.58 10.27
CA ASN A 295 12.69 9.33 10.80
C ASN A 295 11.23 9.06 10.36
N GLY A 296 10.82 7.81 10.47
CA GLY A 296 9.46 7.34 10.19
C GLY A 296 9.45 5.93 9.61
N THR A 297 8.36 5.59 8.93
CA THR A 297 8.18 4.32 8.23
C THR A 297 7.88 4.51 6.72
N PRO A 298 8.03 3.47 5.88
CA PRO A 298 7.58 3.48 4.51
C PRO A 298 6.10 3.87 4.35
N GLN A 299 5.22 3.37 5.22
CA GLN A 299 3.79 3.69 5.16
C GLN A 299 3.51 5.16 5.54
N GLU A 300 4.16 5.69 6.58
CA GLU A 300 4.02 7.11 6.93
C GLU A 300 4.51 8.05 5.81
N LEU A 301 5.55 7.62 5.09
CA LEU A 301 6.00 8.33 3.90
C LEU A 301 5.01 8.20 2.74
N GLU A 302 4.43 7.02 2.55
CA GLU A 302 3.42 6.77 1.52
C GLU A 302 2.19 7.66 1.70
N ASP A 303 1.62 7.71 2.92
CA ASP A 303 0.42 8.48 3.25
C ASP A 303 0.61 9.99 3.04
N ARG A 304 1.86 10.46 3.05
CA ARG A 304 2.22 11.89 2.99
C ARG A 304 3.34 12.17 1.99
N VAL A 305 3.38 11.41 0.89
CA VAL A 305 4.50 11.44 -0.07
C VAL A 305 4.76 12.85 -0.62
N ASP A 306 3.70 13.55 -0.98
CA ASP A 306 3.74 14.90 -1.54
C ASP A 306 4.36 15.89 -0.55
N PHE A 307 3.92 15.86 0.70
CA PHE A 307 4.45 16.72 1.75
C PHE A 307 5.90 16.38 2.06
N LYS A 308 6.23 15.09 2.28
CA LYS A 308 7.55 14.64 2.73
C LYS A 308 8.64 14.87 1.68
N VAL A 309 8.36 14.63 0.40
CA VAL A 309 9.29 14.88 -0.70
C VAL A 309 9.59 16.38 -0.81
N ASN A 310 8.57 17.24 -0.70
CA ASN A 310 8.73 18.69 -0.89
C ASN A 310 9.34 19.42 0.32
N THR A 311 9.19 18.89 1.54
CA THR A 311 9.63 19.55 2.77
C THR A 311 10.94 18.99 3.32
N VAL A 312 11.02 17.66 3.47
CA VAL A 312 12.18 16.97 4.04
C VAL A 312 13.12 16.50 2.93
N GLY A 313 12.57 15.88 1.88
CA GLY A 313 13.32 15.41 0.70
C GLY A 313 14.31 14.27 0.97
N ARG A 314 14.30 13.70 2.18
CA ARG A 314 15.20 12.63 2.61
C ARG A 314 14.57 11.75 3.68
N ILE A 315 15.11 10.54 3.82
CA ILE A 315 14.76 9.57 4.85
C ILE A 315 16.00 9.16 5.65
N CYS A 316 15.77 8.80 6.91
CA CYS A 316 16.70 8.17 7.83
C CYS A 316 15.90 7.29 8.80
N PHE A 317 15.14 6.33 8.28
CA PHE A 317 14.28 5.49 9.12
C PHE A 317 15.12 4.72 10.15
N TRP A 318 15.00 5.08 11.42
CA TRP A 318 15.91 4.66 12.49
C TRP A 318 15.88 3.16 12.73
N ASP A 319 14.74 2.52 12.50
CA ASP A 319 14.55 1.09 12.72
C ASP A 319 14.85 0.25 11.47
N TYR A 320 15.31 0.85 10.37
CA TYR A 320 15.49 0.16 9.09
C TYR A 320 16.96 -0.10 8.76
N ARG A 321 17.24 -1.31 8.27
CA ARG A 321 18.60 -1.78 7.92
C ARG A 321 18.59 -2.40 6.53
N VAL A 322 19.74 -2.35 5.87
CA VAL A 322 19.97 -3.14 4.66
C VAL A 322 19.97 -4.62 5.04
N LYS A 323 19.08 -5.41 4.43
CA LYS A 323 18.87 -6.82 4.79
C LYS A 323 19.58 -7.76 3.82
N ARG A 324 19.51 -7.47 2.52
CA ARG A 324 20.17 -8.27 1.49
C ARG A 324 20.28 -7.52 0.17
N GLU A 325 21.19 -7.98 -0.67
CA GLU A 325 21.24 -7.62 -2.08
C GLU A 325 20.22 -8.47 -2.87
N LEU A 326 19.53 -7.83 -3.82
CA LEU A 326 18.56 -8.41 -4.74
C LEU A 326 19.19 -8.54 -6.13
N SER A 327 18.96 -9.67 -6.79
CA SER A 327 19.31 -9.80 -8.20
C SER A 327 18.35 -8.98 -9.08
N PRO A 328 18.79 -8.51 -10.27
CA PRO A 328 17.90 -7.81 -11.20
C PRO A 328 16.64 -8.60 -11.56
N THR A 329 16.73 -9.93 -11.65
CA THR A 329 15.57 -10.80 -11.94
C THR A 329 14.58 -10.82 -10.76
N GLU A 330 15.05 -10.83 -9.51
CA GLU A 330 14.17 -10.69 -8.35
C GLU A 330 13.46 -9.33 -8.39
N VAL A 331 14.18 -8.24 -8.65
CA VAL A 331 13.58 -6.90 -8.67
C VAL A 331 12.58 -6.72 -9.79
N SER A 332 12.87 -7.23 -10.99
CA SER A 332 11.98 -7.12 -12.16
C SER A 332 10.73 -7.98 -12.04
N THR A 333 10.83 -9.17 -11.47
CA THR A 333 9.69 -10.10 -11.34
C THR A 333 8.92 -9.93 -10.03
N GLY A 334 9.55 -9.33 -9.02
CA GLY A 334 9.09 -9.36 -7.64
C GLY A 334 9.23 -10.74 -6.99
N LEU A 335 9.71 -11.79 -7.66
CA LEU A 335 9.74 -13.14 -7.08
C LEU A 335 11.03 -13.38 -6.30
N ASN A 336 10.95 -14.10 -5.18
CA ASN A 336 12.16 -14.58 -4.49
C ASN A 336 12.74 -15.74 -5.31
N LEU A 337 13.98 -15.58 -5.80
CA LEU A 337 14.69 -16.62 -6.56
C LEU A 337 15.64 -17.44 -5.68
N LYS A 338 15.89 -16.99 -4.45
CA LYS A 338 16.66 -17.73 -3.46
C LYS A 338 15.68 -18.35 -2.45
N PRO A 339 15.83 -19.66 -2.12
CA PRO A 339 15.03 -20.33 -1.10
C PRO A 339 15.18 -19.71 0.28
#